data_AF-A0A1W2TG03-F1
#
_entry.id   AF-A0A1W2TG03-F1
#
_cell.length_a   1.000
_cell.length_b   1.000
_cell.length_c   1.000
_cell.angle_alpha   90.00
_cell.angle_beta   90.00
_cell.angle_gamma   90.00
#
_symmetry.space_group_name_H-M   'P 1'
#
loop_
_entity.id
_entity.type
_entity.pdbx_description
1 polymer ?
#
loop_
_entity_poly.entity_id
_entity_poly.type
_entity_poly.pdbx_seq_one_letter_code
_entity_poly.pdbx_strand_id
1 'polypeptide(L)'
;MSGYYMQYLESLCRRRGWQDPSYECYRDPSGYTCLVLVNGREYQTDLAYESNSLAQENAAMRAFMVCRNFSVNGGMLARNGIVQGLPANDSGKRKKSRHTSTSHAHGHSHRESRHSRCGHSSSSSTVSFE
;
A
#
# COMPACT_ATOMS: atom_id res chain seq x y z
N MET A 1 14.56 6.77 -28.21
CA MET A 1 13.37 5.90 -28.02
C MET A 1 13.27 5.62 -26.53
N SER A 2 12.18 6.00 -25.88
CA SER A 2 11.93 5.60 -24.48
C SER A 2 11.65 4.10 -24.44
N GLY A 3 12.21 3.40 -23.46
CA GLY A 3 12.02 1.97 -23.31
C GLY A 3 10.60 1.61 -22.87
N TYR A 4 10.20 0.35 -23.07
CA TYR A 4 8.84 -0.12 -22.82
C TYR A 4 8.50 -0.02 -21.33
N TYR A 5 9.43 -0.39 -20.45
CA TYR A 5 9.21 -0.35 -19.01
C TYR A 5 9.14 1.08 -18.46
N MET A 6 9.84 2.03 -19.08
CA MET A 6 9.73 3.45 -18.70
C MET A 6 8.30 3.96 -18.87
N GLN A 7 7.65 3.64 -20.00
CA GLN A 7 6.26 4.04 -20.27
C GLN A 7 5.27 3.31 -19.35
N TYR A 8 5.52 2.04 -19.04
CA TYR A 8 4.68 1.29 -18.10
C TYR A 8 4.78 1.83 -16.68
N LEU A 9 5.96 2.27 -16.26
CA LEU A 9 6.19 2.89 -14.96
C LEU A 9 5.47 4.25 -14.86
N GLU A 10 5.57 5.07 -15.90
CA GLU A 10 4.86 6.34 -15.99
C GLU A 10 3.33 6.15 -15.91
N SER A 11 2.80 5.20 -16.70
CA SER A 11 1.39 4.83 -16.66
C SER A 11 0.95 4.29 -15.29
N LEU A 12 1.86 3.62 -14.56
CA LEU A 12 1.64 3.17 -13.19
C LEU A 12 1.58 4.31 -12.19
N CYS A 13 2.46 5.29 -12.31
CA CYS A 13 2.47 6.45 -11.42
C CYS A 13 1.20 7.28 -11.63
N ARG A 14 0.84 7.55 -12.89
CA ARG A 14 -0.39 8.29 -13.26
C ARG A 14 -1.66 7.65 -12.72
N ARG A 15 -1.85 6.33 -12.89
CA ARG A 15 -3.06 5.64 -12.39
C ARG A 15 -3.14 5.58 -10.85
N ARG A 16 -2.00 5.77 -10.16
CA ARG A 16 -1.92 5.77 -8.69
C ARG A 16 -1.89 7.18 -8.09
N GLY A 17 -1.86 8.23 -8.92
CA GLY A 17 -1.67 9.60 -8.46
C GLY A 17 -0.29 9.86 -7.85
N TRP A 18 0.70 9.02 -8.17
CA TRP A 18 2.08 9.23 -7.75
C TRP A 18 2.76 10.25 -8.66
N GLN A 19 3.80 10.90 -8.14
CA GLN A 19 4.68 11.72 -8.97
C GLN A 19 5.31 10.89 -10.09
N ASP A 20 5.57 11.54 -11.22
CA ASP A 20 6.23 10.89 -12.34
C ASP A 20 7.61 10.36 -11.92
N PRO A 21 8.02 9.19 -12.44
CA PRO A 21 9.28 8.57 -12.06
C PRO A 21 10.47 9.41 -12.53
N SER A 22 11.43 9.68 -11.65
CA SER A 22 12.69 10.33 -12.03
C SER A 22 13.78 9.29 -12.27
N TYR A 23 14.67 9.60 -13.23
CA TYR A 23 15.77 8.73 -13.64
C TYR A 23 17.07 9.50 -13.48
N GLU A 24 18.04 8.86 -12.85
CA GLU A 24 19.38 9.39 -12.70
C GLU A 24 20.38 8.34 -13.16
N CYS A 25 21.15 8.66 -14.20
CA CYS A 25 22.12 7.75 -14.78
C CYS A 25 23.52 8.14 -14.38
N TYR A 26 24.27 7.15 -13.92
CA TYR A 26 25.64 7.30 -13.51
C TYR A 26 26.53 6.48 -14.43
N ARG A 27 27.62 7.10 -14.86
CA ARG A 27 28.66 6.43 -15.63
C ARG A 27 29.84 6.17 -14.71
N ASP A 28 30.20 4.90 -14.59
CA ASP A 28 31.37 4.42 -13.88
C ASP A 28 32.38 3.84 -14.87
N PRO A 29 33.68 3.75 -14.55
CA PRO A 29 34.64 2.99 -15.34
C PRO A 29 34.18 1.55 -15.66
N SER A 30 33.38 0.92 -14.80
CA SER A 30 32.85 -0.43 -15.02
C SER A 30 31.62 -0.49 -15.94
N GLY A 31 31.01 0.65 -16.30
CA GLY A 31 29.83 0.73 -17.17
C GLY A 31 28.80 1.76 -16.70
N TYR A 32 27.53 1.56 -17.08
CA TYR A 32 26.44 2.49 -16.80
C TYR A 32 25.47 1.90 -15.79
N THR A 33 25.15 2.67 -14.77
CA THR A 33 24.10 2.34 -13.79
C THR A 33 23.03 3.40 -13.81
N CYS A 34 21.82 3.03 -13.38
CA CYS A 34 20.71 3.97 -13.31
C CYS A 34 19.94 3.77 -12.01
N LEU A 35 19.56 4.88 -11.40
CA LEU A 35 18.67 4.97 -10.26
C LEU A 35 17.32 5.51 -10.72
N VAL A 36 16.24 4.93 -10.22
CA VAL A 36 14.87 5.33 -10.50
C VAL A 36 14.14 5.60 -9.20
N LEU A 37 13.59 6.80 -9.04
CA LEU A 37 12.80 7.16 -7.88
C LEU A 37 11.32 7.07 -8.21
N VAL A 38 10.59 6.24 -7.46
CA VAL A 38 9.14 6.08 -7.59
C VAL A 38 8.51 6.17 -6.21
N ASN A 39 7.65 7.18 -6.01
CA ASN A 39 6.88 7.33 -4.77
C ASN A 39 7.77 7.27 -3.50
N GLY A 40 8.92 7.96 -3.54
CA GLY A 40 9.90 8.00 -2.44
C GLY A 40 10.72 6.73 -2.24
N ARG A 41 10.70 5.79 -3.20
CA ARG A 41 11.54 4.58 -3.19
C ARG A 41 12.50 4.59 -4.36
N GLU A 42 13.76 4.31 -4.06
CA GLU A 42 14.85 4.29 -5.03
C GLU A 42 15.11 2.87 -5.51
N TYR A 43 15.32 2.73 -6.82
CA TYR A 43 15.61 1.47 -7.48
C TYR A 43 16.83 1.65 -8.36
N GLN A 44 17.94 1.03 -7.97
CA GLN A 44 19.17 1.03 -8.74
C GLN A 44 19.36 -0.29 -9.46
N THR A 45 19.99 -0.27 -10.64
CA THR A 45 20.50 -1.46 -11.35
C THR A 45 21.52 -2.28 -10.52
N ASP A 46 21.48 -3.62 -10.59
CA ASP A 46 22.34 -4.52 -9.79
C ASP A 46 23.74 -4.64 -10.38
N LEU A 47 23.86 -4.34 -11.67
CA LEU A 47 25.03 -4.54 -12.50
C LEU A 47 25.25 -3.27 -13.32
N ALA A 48 26.49 -3.04 -13.73
CA ALA A 48 26.81 -2.02 -14.70
C ALA A 48 26.49 -2.53 -16.11
N TYR A 49 25.83 -1.70 -16.93
CA TYR A 49 25.42 -2.02 -18.28
C TYR A 49 26.29 -1.31 -19.33
N GLU A 50 26.19 -1.74 -20.58
CA GLU A 50 26.98 -1.18 -21.69
C GLU A 50 26.55 0.23 -22.12
N SER A 51 25.28 0.61 -21.88
CA SER A 51 24.75 1.92 -22.28
C SER A 51 23.72 2.49 -21.30
N ASN A 52 23.58 3.82 -21.32
CA ASN A 52 22.59 4.55 -20.52
C ASN A 52 21.15 4.07 -20.76
N SER A 53 20.77 3.84 -22.02
CA SER A 53 19.43 3.38 -22.36
C SER A 53 19.12 2.00 -21.78
N LEU A 54 20.11 1.11 -21.80
CA LEU A 54 19.96 -0.23 -21.23
C LEU A 54 19.86 -0.18 -19.70
N ALA A 55 20.67 0.66 -19.06
CA ALA A 55 20.60 0.89 -17.62
C ALA A 55 19.25 1.48 -17.19
N GLN A 56 18.74 2.47 -17.91
CA GLN A 56 17.43 3.08 -17.64
C GLN A 56 16.29 2.07 -17.77
N GLU A 57 16.27 1.28 -18.85
CA GLU A 57 15.21 0.31 -19.06
C GLU A 57 15.24 -0.82 -18.03
N ASN A 58 16.43 -1.30 -17.64
CA ASN A 58 16.57 -2.32 -16.59
C ASN A 58 16.17 -1.77 -15.22
N ALA A 59 16.53 -0.53 -14.90
CA ALA A 59 16.10 0.11 -13.66
C ALA A 59 14.57 0.31 -13.64
N ALA A 60 13.98 0.75 -14.75
CA ALA A 60 12.53 0.89 -14.92
C ALA A 60 11.80 -0.45 -14.76
N MET A 61 12.34 -1.52 -15.35
CA MET A 61 11.80 -2.88 -15.24
C MET A 61 11.70 -3.31 -13.78
N ARG A 62 12.79 -3.11 -13.02
CA ARG A 62 12.84 -3.45 -11.59
C ARG A 62 11.87 -2.63 -10.77
N ALA A 63 11.92 -1.31 -10.94
CA ALA A 63 10.98 -0.41 -10.30
C ALA A 63 9.54 -0.84 -10.60
N PHE A 64 9.22 -1.20 -11.85
CA PHE A 64 7.88 -1.62 -12.27
C PHE A 64 7.46 -2.94 -11.63
N MET A 65 8.30 -3.96 -11.64
CA MET A 65 8.00 -5.27 -11.05
C MET A 65 7.75 -5.18 -9.54
N VAL A 66 8.48 -4.31 -8.84
CA VAL A 66 8.25 -4.05 -7.41
C VAL A 66 7.00 -3.18 -7.23
N CYS A 67 6.88 -2.09 -7.99
CA CYS A 67 5.82 -1.09 -7.81
C CYS A 67 4.43 -1.58 -8.18
N ARG A 68 4.31 -2.47 -9.18
CA ARG A 68 3.03 -3.09 -9.54
C ARG A 68 2.41 -3.88 -8.39
N ASN A 69 3.25 -4.41 -7.49
CA ASN A 69 2.84 -5.22 -6.35
C ASN A 69 2.69 -4.43 -5.06
N PHE A 70 3.08 -3.14 -5.01
CA PHE A 70 2.77 -2.33 -3.84
C PHE A 70 1.26 -2.19 -3.71
N SER A 71 0.72 -2.64 -2.58
CA SER A 71 -0.61 -2.24 -2.14
C SER A 71 -0.62 -0.72 -1.99
N VAL A 72 -1.68 -0.06 -2.48
CA VAL A 72 -1.90 1.40 -2.38
C VAL A 72 -1.87 1.93 -0.94
N ASN A 73 -1.87 1.04 0.05
CA ASN A 73 -1.79 1.34 1.48
C ASN A 73 -0.42 1.11 2.12
N GLY A 74 0.67 0.96 1.36
CA GLY A 74 2.03 0.93 1.95
C GLY A 74 2.38 -0.33 2.75
N GLY A 75 1.75 -1.47 2.47
CA GLY A 75 2.13 -2.76 3.10
C GLY A 75 1.18 -3.29 4.17
N MET A 76 -0.07 -2.80 4.25
CA MET A 76 -1.09 -3.52 4.99
C MET A 76 -1.78 -4.54 4.07
N LEU A 77 -1.20 -5.74 4.00
CA LEU A 77 -2.05 -6.92 3.88
C LEU A 77 -2.87 -6.94 5.17
N ALA A 78 -4.13 -6.52 5.11
CA ALA A 78 -5.06 -6.70 6.21
C ALA A 78 -5.29 -8.21 6.39
N ARG A 79 -4.40 -8.88 7.15
CA ARG A 79 -4.50 -10.30 7.50
C ARG A 79 -5.73 -10.59 8.40
N ASN A 80 -6.47 -9.55 8.81
CA ASN A 80 -7.61 -9.65 9.72
C ASN A 80 -8.86 -8.85 9.29
N GLY A 81 -9.03 -8.51 8.01
CA GLY A 81 -10.35 -8.15 7.48
C GLY A 81 -11.01 -6.87 8.02
N ILE A 82 -10.26 -5.90 8.52
CA ILE A 82 -10.82 -4.60 8.94
C ILE A 82 -10.32 -3.51 7.99
N VAL A 83 -11.27 -2.96 7.23
CA VAL A 83 -11.11 -1.78 6.37
C VAL A 83 -10.76 -0.58 7.24
N GLN A 84 -9.53 -0.08 7.15
CA GLN A 84 -9.14 1.22 7.69
C GLN A 84 -8.67 2.12 6.54
N GLY A 85 -9.34 3.26 6.39
CA GLY A 85 -8.87 4.39 5.60
C GLY A 85 -9.73 4.67 4.36
N LEU A 86 -10.84 5.38 4.55
CA LEU A 86 -11.35 6.26 3.50
C LEU A 86 -10.25 7.30 3.20
N PRO A 87 -9.99 7.65 1.92
CA PRO A 87 -8.97 8.64 1.59
C PRO A 87 -9.31 9.99 2.23
N ALA A 88 -8.33 10.56 2.92
CA ALA A 88 -8.42 11.91 3.47
C ALA A 88 -8.37 12.93 2.31
N ASN A 89 -9.58 13.38 1.94
CA ASN A 89 -9.95 14.69 1.39
C ASN A 89 -9.12 15.27 0.23
N ASP A 90 -9.75 15.42 -0.94
CA ASP A 90 -9.49 16.54 -1.84
C ASP A 90 -10.80 17.19 -2.33
N SER A 91 -10.88 18.49 -2.07
CA SER A 91 -11.72 19.57 -2.60
C SER A 91 -12.75 19.29 -3.71
N GLY A 92 -14.04 19.66 -3.47
CA GLY A 92 -14.94 19.96 -4.59
C GLY A 92 -16.44 19.97 -4.34
N LYS A 93 -16.97 21.10 -3.82
CA LYS A 93 -18.34 21.66 -4.01
C LYS A 93 -19.46 20.69 -4.46
N ARG A 94 -20.45 20.39 -3.59
CA ARG A 94 -21.86 20.17 -4.03
C ARG A 94 -22.94 20.22 -2.92
N LYS A 95 -23.59 21.39 -2.88
CA LYS A 95 -25.00 21.75 -2.58
C LYS A 95 -25.91 20.82 -1.72
N LYS A 96 -26.42 21.48 -0.66
CA LYS A 96 -27.82 21.55 -0.17
C LYS A 96 -28.40 20.35 0.60
N SER A 97 -28.16 20.39 1.92
CA SER A 97 -28.96 19.74 2.96
C SER A 97 -30.39 20.29 2.99
N ARG A 98 -31.37 19.43 2.75
CA ARG A 98 -32.74 19.52 3.28
C ARG A 98 -33.34 18.13 3.33
N HIS A 99 -33.31 17.48 4.50
CA HIS A 99 -34.37 16.57 4.88
C HIS A 99 -34.68 16.74 6.36
N THR A 100 -35.87 17.31 6.57
CA THR A 100 -36.63 17.41 7.81
C THR A 100 -37.32 16.08 8.08
N SER A 101 -37.18 15.50 9.26
CA SER A 101 -38.09 14.48 9.85
C SER A 101 -37.78 14.39 11.35
N THR A 102 -38.47 15.15 12.20
CA THR A 102 -39.58 14.70 13.07
C THR A 102 -39.16 13.75 14.21
N SER A 103 -39.18 14.33 15.42
CA SER A 103 -39.23 13.78 16.78
C SER A 103 -39.81 12.38 16.97
N HIS A 104 -39.29 11.62 17.97
CA HIS A 104 -40.06 10.99 19.08
C HIS A 104 -39.12 10.58 20.24
N ALA A 105 -39.62 10.71 21.47
CA ALA A 105 -38.90 10.59 22.75
C ALA A 105 -39.15 9.23 23.46
N HIS A 106 -38.62 9.11 24.70
CA HIS A 106 -38.73 8.04 25.73
C HIS A 106 -37.66 6.93 25.62
N GLY A 107 -36.95 6.47 26.65
CA GLY A 107 -37.08 6.55 28.12
C GLY A 107 -36.84 5.15 28.73
N HIS A 108 -36.16 5.08 29.87
CA HIS A 108 -36.03 3.98 30.86
C HIS A 108 -34.70 3.20 31.01
N SER A 109 -34.20 3.30 32.24
CA SER A 109 -33.22 2.48 32.97
C SER A 109 -33.83 1.16 33.48
N HIS A 110 -33.11 0.02 33.46
CA HIS A 110 -33.08 -0.91 34.60
C HIS A 110 -31.96 -1.97 34.54
N ARG A 111 -31.67 -2.50 35.74
CA ARG A 111 -30.54 -3.30 36.22
C ARG A 111 -30.59 -4.81 35.91
N GLU A 112 -29.39 -5.41 35.94
CA GLU A 112 -28.97 -6.71 36.52
C GLU A 112 -29.89 -7.94 36.43
N SER A 113 -29.38 -9.05 35.85
CA SER A 113 -29.27 -10.36 36.53
C SER A 113 -28.69 -11.47 35.64
N ARG A 114 -27.52 -11.96 36.05
CA ARG A 114 -27.13 -13.37 36.22
C ARG A 114 -27.90 -14.43 35.39
N HIS A 115 -27.18 -15.15 34.54
CA HIS A 115 -27.34 -16.60 34.46
C HIS A 115 -26.05 -17.31 34.05
N SER A 116 -25.59 -18.10 35.00
CA SER A 116 -24.58 -19.14 34.98
C SER A 116 -24.86 -20.19 33.89
N ARG A 117 -23.81 -20.77 33.29
CA ARG A 117 -23.70 -22.21 33.00
C ARG A 117 -22.27 -22.59 32.56
N CYS A 118 -21.68 -23.47 33.37
CA CYS A 118 -20.72 -24.55 33.10
C CYS A 118 -20.06 -24.58 31.70
N GLY A 119 -18.73 -24.67 31.54
CA GLY A 119 -17.74 -25.36 32.36
C GLY A 119 -17.57 -26.79 31.84
N HIS A 120 -16.53 -27.03 31.03
CA HIS A 120 -15.83 -28.31 30.92
C HIS A 120 -14.35 -28.04 30.63
N SER A 121 -13.50 -28.42 31.58
CA SER A 121 -12.05 -28.50 31.48
C SER A 121 -11.66 -29.98 31.53
N SER A 122 -10.75 -30.39 30.65
CA SER A 122 -9.85 -31.54 30.80
C SER A 122 -8.56 -31.14 30.07
N SER A 123 -7.53 -30.59 30.72
CA SER A 123 -6.50 -31.23 31.58
C SER A 123 -5.68 -32.27 30.82
N SER A 124 -4.51 -31.89 30.29
CA SER A 124 -3.14 -32.08 30.84
C SER A 124 -2.43 -33.22 30.08
N SER A 125 -1.12 -33.29 29.84
CA SER A 125 0.04 -32.83 30.60
C SER A 125 1.27 -32.66 29.70
N THR A 126 2.22 -31.90 30.25
CA THR A 126 3.62 -31.75 29.86
C THR A 126 4.42 -33.04 30.06
N VAL A 127 5.39 -33.33 29.20
CA VAL A 127 6.68 -33.92 29.61
C VAL A 127 7.80 -33.28 28.80
N SER A 128 8.89 -32.98 29.49
CA SER A 128 10.14 -32.41 28.98
C SER A 128 11.24 -33.46 28.97
N PHE A 129 12.28 -33.15 28.19
CA PHE A 129 13.70 -33.47 28.35
C PHE A 129 14.33 -34.65 27.56
N GLU A 130 15.45 -34.27 26.94
CA GLU A 130 16.57 -34.97 26.26
C GLU A 130 16.33 -35.79 24.98
#